data_AF-A0A935GW29-F1
#
_entry.id   AF-A0A935GW29-F1
#
_cell.length_a   1.000
_cell.length_b   1.000
_cell.length_c   1.000
_cell.angle_alpha   90.00
_cell.angle_beta   90.00
_cell.angle_gamma   90.00
#
_symmetry.space_group_name_H-M   'P 1'
#
loop_
_entity.id
_entity.type
_entity.pdbx_description
1 polymer ?
#
loop_
_entity_poly.entity_id
_entity_poly.type
_entity_poly.pdbx_seq_one_letter_code
_entity_poly.pdbx_strand_id
1 'polypeptide(L)'
;MPSSGKLKVVLMAAGIVWSATARTAPDWPAEFWWYWDRPAAKLPAPAPGVGAAVVVTHVLLSGAGHLRQARRSALFLPEATPILPVIHVEIDHAQPFVGNTMQRDALRDAVVNAASRGNAPWIQLDFEVRRSEREFWRASVEATRAALPETVRLSVTALASWCYGDRWLGDIPADEVVPMYFRLGRARPDYEARSAVTVPEPRCAQAHGLADDEPPWPQALPGRRYLFLGHRTRRPLHTPTH
;
A
#
# COMPACT_ATOMS: atom_id res chain seq x y z
N MET A 1 77.38 -16.93 24.99
CA MET A 1 76.36 -16.36 25.91
C MET A 1 75.56 -15.32 25.13
N PRO A 2 74.25 -15.52 24.93
CA PRO A 2 73.42 -14.65 24.09
C PRO A 2 72.79 -13.52 24.93
N SER A 3 72.62 -12.34 24.34
CA SER A 3 71.66 -11.32 24.81
C SER A 3 70.63 -11.14 23.71
N SER A 4 69.43 -11.65 23.97
CA SER A 4 68.29 -11.67 23.06
C SER A 4 67.52 -10.35 23.13
N GLY A 5 67.72 -9.48 22.15
CA GLY A 5 66.83 -8.34 21.89
C GLY A 5 65.58 -8.81 21.13
N LYS A 6 64.44 -8.90 21.82
CA LYS A 6 63.14 -9.24 21.20
C LYS A 6 62.60 -8.01 20.45
N LEU A 7 62.64 -8.03 19.13
CA LEU A 7 61.95 -7.08 18.27
C LEU A 7 60.44 -7.40 18.30
N LYS A 8 59.64 -6.50 18.88
CA LYS A 8 58.17 -6.60 18.82
C LYS A 8 57.70 -6.09 17.47
N VAL A 9 57.24 -6.99 16.60
CA VAL A 9 56.51 -6.63 15.39
C VAL A 9 55.09 -6.26 15.80
N VAL A 10 54.73 -4.99 15.63
CA VAL A 10 53.34 -4.51 15.76
C VAL A 10 52.67 -4.71 14.40
N LEU A 11 51.79 -5.72 14.30
CA LEU A 11 50.87 -5.83 13.17
C LEU A 11 49.75 -4.79 13.35
N MET A 12 49.77 -3.73 12.55
CA MET A 12 48.59 -2.89 12.36
C MET A 12 47.60 -3.62 11.45
N ALA A 13 46.52 -4.14 12.05
CA ALA A 13 45.36 -4.59 11.29
C ALA A 13 44.62 -3.36 10.75
N ALA A 14 44.73 -3.11 9.44
CA ALA A 14 43.89 -2.16 8.75
C ALA A 14 42.47 -2.71 8.69
N GLY A 15 41.62 -2.29 9.64
CA GLY A 15 40.20 -2.59 9.62
C GLY A 15 39.54 -1.88 8.44
N ILE A 16 39.18 -2.64 7.40
CA ILE A 16 38.27 -2.17 6.36
C ILE A 16 36.90 -2.03 7.01
N VAL A 17 36.54 -0.81 7.38
CA VAL A 17 35.18 -0.48 7.80
C VAL A 17 34.32 -0.53 6.55
N TRP A 18 33.57 -1.62 6.36
CA TRP A 18 32.42 -1.62 5.47
C TRP A 18 31.38 -0.68 6.07
N SER A 19 31.44 0.59 5.66
CA SER A 19 30.30 1.48 5.82
C SER A 19 29.16 0.89 5.00
N ALA A 20 28.23 0.21 5.67
CA ALA A 20 26.91 0.00 5.12
C ALA A 20 26.35 1.41 4.86
N THR A 21 26.48 1.90 3.63
CA THR A 21 25.71 3.04 3.17
C THR A 21 24.26 2.64 3.37
N ALA A 22 23.64 3.17 4.43
CA ALA A 22 22.21 3.17 4.56
C ALA A 22 21.69 3.70 3.24
N ARG A 23 21.04 2.83 2.46
CA ARG A 23 20.46 3.20 1.18
C ARG A 23 19.44 4.27 1.54
N THR A 24 19.77 5.54 1.32
CA THR A 24 18.82 6.64 1.52
C THR A 24 17.63 6.24 0.69
N ALA A 25 16.48 6.05 1.35
CA ALA A 25 15.25 5.77 0.64
C ALA A 25 15.13 6.86 -0.43
N PRO A 26 14.82 6.52 -1.69
CA PRO A 26 14.61 7.53 -2.72
C PRO A 26 13.65 8.58 -2.16
N ASP A 27 13.85 9.86 -2.51
CA ASP A 27 13.00 10.98 -2.08
C ASP A 27 11.54 10.70 -2.49
N TRP A 28 10.82 9.97 -1.63
CA TRP A 28 9.49 9.45 -1.88
C TRP A 28 8.51 10.32 -1.08
N PRO A 29 7.52 10.97 -1.73
CA PRO A 29 6.64 11.95 -1.10
C PRO A 29 6.01 11.52 0.22
N ALA A 30 6.12 12.32 1.28
CA ALA A 30 5.44 12.05 2.54
C ALA A 30 3.89 12.01 2.40
N GLU A 31 3.37 12.50 1.27
CA GLU A 31 1.96 12.47 0.94
C GLU A 31 1.72 12.03 -0.50
N PHE A 32 0.68 11.20 -0.68
CA PHE A 32 0.13 10.82 -1.97
C PHE A 32 -1.35 11.16 -2.02
N TRP A 33 -1.80 11.73 -3.14
CA TRP A 33 -3.23 11.79 -3.45
C TRP A 33 -3.61 10.58 -4.30
N TRP A 34 -4.77 9.99 -4.00
CA TRP A 34 -5.21 8.73 -4.59
C TRP A 34 -6.20 8.98 -5.72
N TYR A 35 -5.84 8.53 -6.93
CA TYR A 35 -6.51 8.82 -8.20
C TYR A 35 -7.22 7.59 -8.77
N TRP A 36 -8.52 7.48 -8.47
CA TRP A 36 -9.45 6.52 -9.08
C TRP A 36 -9.47 6.62 -10.62
N ASP A 37 -9.90 5.55 -11.30
CA ASP A 37 -10.20 5.58 -12.73
C ASP A 37 -11.44 6.45 -13.00
N ARG A 38 -11.21 7.76 -13.10
CA ARG A 38 -12.22 8.80 -13.35
C ARG A 38 -11.67 9.80 -14.37
N PRO A 39 -12.54 10.49 -15.12
CA PRO A 39 -12.11 11.55 -16.04
C PRO A 39 -11.26 12.61 -15.34
N ALA A 40 -10.15 13.03 -15.97
CA ALA A 40 -9.22 14.03 -15.42
C ALA A 40 -9.91 15.32 -14.96
N ALA A 41 -10.97 15.78 -15.65
CA ALA A 41 -11.73 16.97 -15.27
C ALA A 41 -12.44 16.85 -13.90
N LYS A 42 -12.52 15.65 -13.32
CA LYS A 42 -13.09 15.39 -11.98
C LYS A 42 -12.02 15.17 -10.91
N LEU A 43 -10.74 15.33 -11.27
CA LEU A 43 -9.59 15.05 -10.42
C LEU A 43 -8.71 16.32 -10.33
N PRO A 44 -8.37 16.79 -9.13
CA PRO A 44 -7.48 17.93 -8.97
C PRO A 44 -6.03 17.55 -9.36
N ALA A 45 -5.27 18.50 -9.89
CA ALA A 45 -3.83 18.35 -10.02
C ALA A 45 -3.19 18.25 -8.61
N PRO A 46 -2.21 17.36 -8.39
CA PRO A 46 -1.57 17.25 -7.09
C PRO A 46 -0.80 18.52 -6.75
N ALA A 47 -0.77 18.88 -5.47
CA ALA A 47 0.04 20.00 -5.00
C ALA A 47 1.55 19.74 -5.21
N PRO A 48 2.39 20.77 -5.35
CA PRO A 48 3.85 20.59 -5.41
C PRO A 48 4.37 19.75 -4.24
N GLY A 49 5.20 18.74 -4.54
CA GLY A 49 5.75 17.83 -3.53
C GLY A 49 4.83 16.69 -3.10
N VAL A 50 3.59 16.64 -3.58
CA VAL A 50 2.65 15.53 -3.37
C VAL A 50 2.74 14.53 -4.53
N GLY A 51 2.83 13.24 -4.19
CA GLY A 51 2.80 12.16 -5.17
C GLY A 51 1.38 11.80 -5.62
N ALA A 52 1.27 11.07 -6.71
CA ALA A 52 0.01 10.54 -7.22
C ALA A 52 -0.02 9.00 -7.11
N ALA A 53 -0.89 8.46 -6.25
CA ALA A 53 -1.22 7.04 -6.21
C ALA A 53 -2.31 6.78 -7.25
N VAL A 54 -1.96 6.15 -8.38
CA VAL A 54 -2.84 6.08 -9.56
C VAL A 54 -3.30 4.65 -9.78
N VAL A 55 -4.62 4.43 -9.80
CA VAL A 55 -5.18 3.14 -10.26
C VAL A 55 -4.85 2.97 -11.73
N VAL A 56 -3.98 2.02 -12.03
CA VAL A 56 -3.56 1.65 -13.39
C VAL A 56 -4.28 0.40 -13.88
N THR A 57 -4.68 -0.49 -12.96
CA THR A 57 -5.44 -1.71 -13.26
C THR A 57 -6.46 -1.96 -12.16
N HIS A 58 -7.67 -2.34 -12.55
CA HIS A 58 -8.67 -2.95 -11.69
C HIS A 58 -8.75 -4.45 -11.99
N VAL A 59 -8.69 -5.28 -10.94
CA VAL A 59 -8.90 -6.73 -11.00
C VAL A 59 -10.20 -7.07 -10.25
N LEU A 60 -11.17 -7.64 -10.94
CA LEU A 60 -12.40 -8.15 -10.33
C LEU A 60 -12.31 -9.68 -10.24
N LEU A 61 -12.40 -10.23 -9.03
CA LEU A 61 -12.48 -11.67 -8.79
C LEU A 61 -13.95 -12.07 -8.65
N SER A 62 -14.46 -12.94 -9.53
CA SER A 62 -15.88 -13.34 -9.52
C SER A 62 -16.02 -14.82 -9.82
N GLY A 63 -16.73 -15.55 -8.94
CA GLY A 63 -16.82 -17.00 -9.02
C GLY A 63 -15.44 -17.65 -8.96
N ALA A 64 -15.19 -18.56 -9.91
CA ALA A 64 -13.86 -19.15 -10.14
C ALA A 64 -12.94 -18.30 -11.04
N GLY A 65 -13.46 -17.22 -11.65
CA GLY A 65 -12.79 -16.44 -12.68
C GLY A 65 -12.24 -15.10 -12.19
N HIS A 66 -11.70 -14.32 -13.12
CA HIS A 66 -11.29 -12.95 -12.90
C HIS A 66 -11.47 -12.11 -14.17
N LEU A 67 -11.62 -10.79 -13.99
CA LEU A 67 -11.57 -9.80 -15.05
C LEU A 67 -10.47 -8.79 -14.72
N ARG A 68 -9.70 -8.38 -15.73
CA ARG A 68 -8.68 -7.34 -15.63
C ARG A 68 -9.05 -6.19 -16.54
N GLN A 69 -9.09 -4.99 -15.97
CA GLN A 69 -9.39 -3.78 -16.71
C GLN A 69 -8.28 -2.76 -16.47
N ALA A 70 -7.56 -2.37 -17.53
CA ALA A 70 -6.65 -1.24 -17.46
C ALA A 70 -7.45 0.05 -17.21
N ARG A 71 -6.82 1.05 -16.58
CA ARG A 71 -7.39 2.40 -16.44
C ARG A 71 -7.89 2.90 -17.79
N ARG A 72 -9.15 3.33 -17.86
CA ARG A 72 -9.78 3.82 -19.10
C ARG A 72 -9.71 5.33 -19.24
N SER A 73 -9.71 6.05 -18.12
CA SER A 73 -9.71 7.51 -18.12
C SER A 73 -8.29 8.04 -18.21
N ALA A 74 -8.01 8.86 -19.22
CA ALA A 74 -6.77 9.64 -19.27
C ALA A 74 -6.61 10.47 -18.00
N LEU A 75 -5.38 10.54 -17.50
CA LEU A 75 -4.99 11.35 -16.36
C LEU A 75 -3.78 12.18 -16.77
N PHE A 76 -3.89 13.50 -16.63
CA PHE A 76 -2.80 14.42 -16.91
C PHE A 76 -2.23 14.90 -15.58
N LEU A 77 -0.96 14.59 -15.34
CA LEU A 77 -0.22 15.01 -14.14
C LEU A 77 0.96 15.89 -14.59
N PRO A 78 1.42 16.82 -13.74
CA PRO A 78 2.69 17.49 -13.95
C PRO A 78 3.83 16.47 -14.17
N GLU A 79 4.77 16.78 -15.07
CA GLU A 79 5.84 15.86 -15.49
C GLU A 79 6.69 15.34 -14.32
N ALA A 80 6.92 16.18 -13.31
CA ALA A 80 7.72 15.85 -12.13
C ALA A 80 6.93 15.13 -11.01
N THR A 81 5.64 14.83 -11.19
CA THR A 81 4.83 14.17 -10.15
C THR A 81 5.31 12.73 -9.94
N PRO A 82 5.74 12.33 -8.73
CA PRO A 82 6.04 10.93 -8.44
C PRO A 82 4.77 10.10 -8.51
N ILE A 83 4.78 9.04 -9.34
CA ILE A 83 3.64 8.16 -9.53
C ILE A 83 3.87 6.86 -8.77
N LEU A 84 2.91 6.50 -7.91
CA LEU A 84 2.75 5.17 -7.32
C LEU A 84 1.67 4.43 -8.10
N PRO A 85 2.01 3.42 -8.92
CA PRO A 85 1.01 2.59 -9.59
C PRO A 85 0.21 1.79 -8.55
N VAL A 86 -1.11 1.76 -8.71
CA VAL A 86 -2.03 1.03 -7.85
C VAL A 86 -2.77 -0.04 -8.67
N ILE A 87 -2.76 -1.26 -8.14
CA ILE A 87 -3.65 -2.35 -8.57
C ILE A 87 -4.80 -2.40 -7.58
N HIS A 88 -5.99 -2.01 -8.01
CA HIS A 88 -7.20 -2.11 -7.22
C HIS A 88 -7.83 -3.50 -7.45
N VAL A 89 -8.25 -4.16 -6.38
CA VAL A 89 -8.81 -5.51 -6.42
C VAL A 89 -10.14 -5.54 -5.69
N GLU A 90 -11.17 -6.05 -6.37
CA GLU A 90 -12.50 -6.28 -5.80
C GLU A 90 -12.85 -7.77 -5.86
N ILE A 91 -13.53 -8.26 -4.83
CA ILE A 91 -14.23 -9.56 -4.87
C ILE A 91 -15.71 -9.29 -5.10
N ASP A 92 -16.25 -9.88 -6.17
CA ASP A 92 -17.69 -9.91 -6.43
C ASP A 92 -18.36 -10.91 -5.47
N HIS A 93 -18.88 -10.37 -4.37
CA HIS A 93 -19.61 -11.15 -3.38
C HIS A 93 -21.02 -11.58 -3.82
N ALA A 94 -21.48 -11.22 -5.03
CA ALA A 94 -22.72 -11.78 -5.58
C ALA A 94 -22.51 -13.20 -6.13
N GLN A 95 -21.26 -13.59 -6.38
CA GLN A 95 -20.87 -14.95 -6.78
C GLN A 95 -20.05 -15.62 -5.68
N PRO A 96 -20.11 -16.97 -5.54
CA PRO A 96 -19.26 -17.68 -4.60
C PRO A 96 -17.77 -17.49 -4.92
N PHE A 97 -17.04 -16.81 -4.05
CA PHE A 97 -15.60 -16.63 -4.18
C PHE A 97 -14.86 -17.97 -3.98
N VAL A 98 -14.05 -18.37 -4.95
CA VAL A 98 -13.32 -19.65 -4.93
C VAL A 98 -11.90 -19.52 -4.36
N GLY A 99 -11.21 -18.40 -4.62
CA GLY A 99 -9.84 -18.18 -4.14
C GLY A 99 -8.82 -19.17 -4.70
N ASN A 100 -8.88 -19.48 -5.99
CA ASN A 100 -8.00 -20.47 -6.61
C ASN A 100 -6.65 -19.89 -7.09
N THR A 101 -5.74 -20.78 -7.49
CA THR A 101 -4.42 -20.42 -8.04
C THR A 101 -4.52 -19.46 -9.24
N MET A 102 -5.49 -19.65 -10.15
CA MET A 102 -5.65 -18.76 -11.30
C MET A 102 -5.99 -17.32 -10.88
N GLN A 103 -6.84 -17.12 -9.88
CA GLN A 103 -7.19 -15.80 -9.35
C GLN A 103 -5.99 -15.15 -8.66
N ARG A 104 -5.23 -15.91 -7.87
CA ARG A 104 -4.00 -15.43 -7.23
C ARG A 104 -2.95 -15.02 -8.25
N ASP A 105 -2.74 -15.86 -9.26
CA ASP A 105 -1.75 -15.64 -10.31
C ASP A 105 -2.14 -14.43 -11.18
N ALA A 106 -3.42 -14.23 -11.44
CA ALA A 106 -3.91 -13.03 -12.14
C ALA A 106 -3.60 -11.73 -11.38
N LEU A 107 -3.69 -11.76 -10.05
CA LEU A 107 -3.33 -10.64 -9.20
C LEU A 107 -1.82 -10.38 -9.23
N ARG A 108 -1.00 -11.42 -8.99
CA ARG A 108 0.46 -11.36 -9.12
C ARG A 108 0.87 -10.75 -10.45
N ASP A 109 0.31 -11.27 -11.55
CA ASP A 109 0.65 -10.84 -12.90
C ASP A 109 0.22 -9.40 -13.16
N ALA A 110 -0.92 -8.95 -12.63
CA ALA A 110 -1.33 -7.54 -12.74
C ALA A 110 -0.32 -6.60 -12.07
N VAL A 111 0.17 -6.97 -10.87
CA VAL A 111 1.17 -6.20 -10.13
C VAL A 111 2.52 -6.21 -10.88
N VAL A 112 3.03 -7.37 -11.27
CA VAL A 112 4.31 -7.49 -11.99
C VAL A 112 4.28 -6.73 -13.33
N ASN A 113 3.18 -6.83 -14.07
CA ASN A 113 3.02 -6.11 -15.34
C ASN A 113 2.97 -4.58 -15.15
N ALA A 114 2.42 -4.08 -14.04
CA ALA A 114 2.44 -2.64 -13.76
C ALA A 114 3.83 -2.17 -13.31
N ALA A 115 4.52 -2.97 -12.49
CA ALA A 115 5.89 -2.70 -12.08
C ALA A 115 6.88 -2.68 -13.27
N SER A 116 6.67 -3.49 -14.31
CA SER A 116 7.57 -3.54 -15.47
C SER A 116 7.35 -2.43 -16.51
N ARG A 117 6.18 -1.77 -16.51
CA ARG A 117 5.82 -0.71 -17.48
C ARG A 117 6.35 0.67 -17.11
N GLY A 118 6.81 0.85 -15.88
CA GLY A 118 7.34 2.11 -15.39
C GLY A 118 8.62 1.89 -14.61
N ASN A 119 9.25 2.99 -14.20
CA ASN A 119 10.43 2.97 -13.34
C ASN A 119 10.08 3.34 -11.89
N ALA A 120 8.83 3.13 -11.48
CA ALA A 120 8.37 3.46 -10.14
C ALA A 120 9.04 2.52 -9.13
N PRO A 121 9.73 3.04 -8.09
CA PRO A 121 10.38 2.22 -7.08
C PRO A 121 9.39 1.54 -6.13
N TRP A 122 8.10 1.82 -6.26
CA TRP A 122 7.02 1.27 -5.46
C TRP A 122 5.85 0.86 -6.35
N ILE A 123 5.09 -0.12 -5.87
CA ILE A 123 3.76 -0.46 -6.36
C ILE A 123 2.84 -0.71 -5.16
N GLN A 124 1.57 -0.33 -5.30
CA GLN A 124 0.57 -0.57 -4.28
C GLN A 124 -0.48 -1.57 -4.75
N LEU A 125 -0.75 -2.54 -3.89
CA LEU A 125 -1.87 -3.45 -4.00
C LEU A 125 -2.98 -2.96 -3.07
N ASP A 126 -4.04 -2.43 -3.67
CA ASP A 126 -5.25 -2.07 -2.96
C ASP A 126 -6.24 -3.24 -3.00
N PHE A 127 -6.27 -4.04 -1.92
CA PHE A 127 -7.07 -5.26 -1.85
C PHE A 127 -7.62 -5.48 -0.44
N GLU A 128 -8.87 -5.09 -0.23
CA GLU A 128 -9.58 -5.29 1.03
C GLU A 128 -10.35 -6.60 1.04
N VAL A 129 -10.26 -7.36 2.14
CA VAL A 129 -10.86 -8.68 2.26
C VAL A 129 -11.62 -8.90 3.57
N ARG A 130 -12.63 -9.76 3.52
CA ARG A 130 -13.33 -10.29 4.70
C ARG A 130 -12.45 -11.29 5.43
N ARG A 131 -12.84 -11.63 6.67
CA ARG A 131 -12.11 -12.62 7.48
C ARG A 131 -11.91 -13.96 6.78
N SER A 132 -12.92 -14.45 6.06
CA SER A 132 -12.87 -15.71 5.29
C SER A 132 -11.91 -15.69 4.11
N GLU A 133 -11.50 -14.52 3.65
CA GLU A 133 -10.67 -14.32 2.45
C GLU A 133 -9.20 -14.01 2.80
N ARG A 134 -8.88 -13.87 4.09
CA ARG A 134 -7.54 -13.50 4.58
C ARG A 134 -6.44 -14.48 4.18
N GLU A 135 -6.74 -15.77 4.10
CA GLU A 135 -5.77 -16.78 3.66
C GLU A 135 -5.39 -16.56 2.19
N PHE A 136 -6.38 -16.38 1.32
CA PHE A 136 -6.17 -16.04 -0.07
C PHE A 136 -5.41 -14.72 -0.25
N TRP A 137 -5.77 -13.69 0.53
CA TRP A 137 -5.08 -12.41 0.52
C TRP A 137 -3.60 -12.56 0.85
N ARG A 138 -3.28 -13.30 1.93
CA ARG A 138 -1.88 -13.51 2.34
C ARG A 138 -1.08 -14.27 1.29
N ALA A 139 -1.64 -15.37 0.78
CA ALA A 139 -1.02 -16.13 -0.30
C ALA A 139 -0.80 -15.28 -1.57
N SER A 140 -1.69 -14.32 -1.84
CA SER A 140 -1.55 -13.38 -2.95
C SER A 140 -0.43 -12.37 -2.72
N VAL A 141 -0.30 -11.80 -1.52
CA VAL A 141 0.80 -10.89 -1.17
C VAL A 141 2.14 -11.62 -1.23
N GLU A 142 2.22 -12.84 -0.71
CA GLU A 142 3.43 -13.67 -0.76
C GLU A 142 3.84 -13.99 -2.20
N ALA A 143 2.91 -14.49 -3.02
CA ALA A 143 3.18 -14.79 -4.43
C ALA A 143 3.58 -13.54 -5.23
N THR A 144 2.95 -12.40 -4.93
CA THR A 144 3.28 -11.11 -5.55
C THR A 144 4.69 -10.65 -5.18
N ARG A 145 5.03 -10.68 -3.89
CA ARG A 145 6.36 -10.27 -3.43
C ARG A 145 7.46 -11.15 -4.02
N ALA A 146 7.25 -12.46 -4.07
CA ALA A 146 8.20 -13.42 -4.63
C ALA A 146 8.47 -13.19 -6.13
N ALA A 147 7.51 -12.64 -6.87
CA ALA A 147 7.63 -12.38 -8.30
C ALA A 147 8.12 -10.96 -8.65
N LEU A 148 8.01 -10.00 -7.72
CA LEU A 148 8.46 -8.64 -7.93
C LEU A 148 9.98 -8.52 -7.79
N PRO A 149 10.66 -7.71 -8.64
CA PRO A 149 12.09 -7.41 -8.46
C PRO A 149 12.37 -6.88 -7.06
N GLU A 150 13.49 -7.29 -6.44
CA GLU A 150 13.89 -6.85 -5.10
C GLU A 150 14.04 -5.32 -4.98
N THR A 151 14.27 -4.63 -6.10
CA THR A 151 14.39 -3.17 -6.17
C THR A 151 13.05 -2.44 -6.12
N VAL A 152 11.93 -3.14 -6.33
CA VAL A 152 10.57 -2.57 -6.28
C VAL A 152 9.96 -2.87 -4.92
N ARG A 153 9.49 -1.85 -4.21
CA ARG A 153 8.83 -1.99 -2.90
C ARG A 153 7.33 -2.24 -3.05
N LEU A 154 6.75 -3.06 -2.17
CA LEU A 154 5.34 -3.44 -2.19
C LEU A 154 4.58 -2.76 -1.04
N SER A 155 3.68 -1.83 -1.36
CA SER A 155 2.70 -1.26 -0.42
C SER A 155 1.38 -2.03 -0.53
N VAL A 156 0.67 -2.22 0.58
CA VAL A 156 -0.67 -2.82 0.60
C VAL A 156 -1.64 -1.92 1.37
N THR A 157 -2.88 -1.78 0.91
CA THR A 157 -3.93 -1.16 1.74
C THR A 157 -4.46 -2.15 2.77
N ALA A 158 -5.01 -1.60 3.85
CA ALA A 158 -5.61 -2.36 4.92
C ALA A 158 -6.86 -1.65 5.45
N LEU A 159 -7.86 -2.41 5.87
CA LEU A 159 -8.93 -1.85 6.69
C LEU A 159 -8.35 -1.40 8.04
N ALA A 160 -8.81 -0.27 8.58
CA ALA A 160 -8.39 0.19 9.90
C ALA A 160 -8.55 -0.91 10.98
N SER A 161 -9.58 -1.74 10.88
CA SER A 161 -9.85 -2.85 11.80
C SER A 161 -8.71 -3.87 11.88
N TRP A 162 -7.90 -4.02 10.84
CA TRP A 162 -6.78 -4.96 10.80
C TRP A 162 -5.65 -4.53 11.75
N CYS A 163 -5.62 -3.25 12.13
CA CYS A 163 -4.56 -2.67 12.95
C CYS A 163 -4.86 -2.62 14.45
N TYR A 164 -6.09 -2.95 14.87
CA TYR A 164 -6.53 -2.89 16.29
C TYR A 164 -7.10 -4.21 16.82
N GLY A 165 -7.20 -5.23 15.96
CA GLY A 165 -7.87 -6.49 16.26
C GLY A 165 -6.91 -7.67 16.37
N ASP A 166 -7.28 -8.78 15.74
CA ASP A 166 -6.47 -9.98 15.70
C ASP A 166 -5.21 -9.78 14.84
N ARG A 167 -4.06 -10.26 15.34
CA ARG A 167 -2.74 -10.08 14.71
C ARG A 167 -2.55 -10.98 13.49
N TRP A 168 -3.43 -10.85 12.51
CA TRP A 168 -3.39 -11.65 11.30
C TRP A 168 -2.45 -11.04 10.25
N LEU A 169 -2.16 -9.73 10.26
CA LEU A 169 -1.17 -9.18 9.33
C LEU A 169 0.22 -9.82 9.53
N GLY A 170 0.66 -10.01 10.78
CA GLY A 170 1.84 -10.81 11.10
C GLY A 170 3.07 -10.40 10.29
N ASP A 171 3.78 -11.38 9.73
CA ASP A 171 5.01 -11.16 8.95
C ASP A 171 4.77 -11.07 7.43
N ILE A 172 3.64 -10.50 7.01
CA ILE A 172 3.36 -10.32 5.58
C ILE A 172 4.54 -9.65 4.85
N PRO A 173 4.90 -10.12 3.65
CA PRO A 173 6.10 -9.64 2.98
C PRO A 173 5.78 -8.39 2.14
N ALA A 174 5.23 -7.37 2.80
CA ALA A 174 4.98 -6.03 2.27
C ALA A 174 5.87 -5.00 2.99
N ASP A 175 6.34 -4.00 2.24
CA ASP A 175 7.19 -2.90 2.69
C ASP A 175 6.43 -1.81 3.46
N GLU A 176 5.14 -1.64 3.15
CA GLU A 176 4.27 -0.66 3.77
C GLU A 176 2.84 -1.22 3.84
N VAL A 177 2.18 -0.98 4.97
CA VAL A 177 0.75 -1.25 5.15
C VAL A 177 0.06 0.08 5.37
N VAL A 178 -0.99 0.36 4.60
CA VAL A 178 -1.73 1.63 4.62
C VAL A 178 -3.14 1.40 5.19
N PRO A 179 -3.36 1.62 6.49
CA PRO A 179 -4.68 1.50 7.09
C PRO A 179 -5.57 2.65 6.63
N MET A 180 -6.79 2.33 6.19
CA MET A 180 -7.76 3.30 5.70
C MET A 180 -8.69 3.75 6.84
N TYR A 181 -8.45 4.97 7.33
CA TYR A 181 -9.19 5.63 8.40
C TYR A 181 -10.32 6.52 7.84
N PHE A 182 -11.15 5.94 6.97
CA PHE A 182 -12.34 6.59 6.44
C PHE A 182 -13.46 5.56 6.28
N ARG A 183 -14.70 6.06 6.13
CA ARG A 183 -15.92 5.25 5.98
C ARG A 183 -16.17 4.27 7.12
N LEU A 184 -15.67 4.59 8.32
CA LEU A 184 -15.82 3.78 9.53
C LEU A 184 -17.23 3.85 10.15
N GLY A 185 -18.09 4.75 9.64
CA GLY A 185 -19.46 4.93 10.12
C GLY A 185 -19.52 5.16 11.63
N ARG A 186 -20.39 4.40 12.33
CA ARG A 186 -20.56 4.52 13.79
C ARG A 186 -19.32 4.13 14.60
N ALA A 187 -18.37 3.39 14.01
CA ALA A 187 -17.15 2.99 14.70
C ALA A 187 -16.06 4.07 14.70
N ARG A 188 -16.25 5.18 13.95
CA ARG A 188 -15.22 6.23 13.83
C ARG A 188 -14.72 6.77 15.18
N PRO A 189 -15.58 7.16 16.15
CA PRO A 189 -15.10 7.69 17.43
C PRO A 189 -14.20 6.71 18.20
N ASP A 190 -14.49 5.40 18.13
CA ASP A 190 -13.67 4.37 18.78
C ASP A 190 -12.29 4.26 18.14
N TYR A 191 -12.19 4.37 16.81
CA TYR A 191 -10.89 4.38 16.13
C TYR A 191 -10.12 5.68 16.40
N GLU A 192 -10.78 6.84 16.44
CA GLU A 192 -10.15 8.11 16.82
C GLU A 192 -9.56 8.01 18.23
N ALA A 193 -10.33 7.53 19.21
CA ALA A 193 -9.88 7.37 20.59
C ALA A 193 -8.70 6.37 20.71
N ARG A 194 -8.78 5.20 20.07
CA ARG A 194 -7.69 4.21 20.10
C ARG A 194 -6.41 4.73 19.44
N SER A 195 -6.54 5.36 18.28
CA SER A 195 -5.40 5.91 17.52
C SER A 195 -4.71 7.06 18.25
N ALA A 196 -5.41 7.77 19.15
CA ALA A 196 -4.80 8.81 19.98
C ALA A 196 -3.89 8.24 21.08
N VAL A 197 -4.10 6.99 21.47
CA VAL A 197 -3.24 6.28 22.43
C VAL A 197 -2.09 5.60 21.70
N THR A 198 -2.42 4.66 20.80
CA THR A 198 -1.43 3.91 20.00
C THR A 198 -2.09 3.09 18.89
N VAL A 199 -1.36 2.82 17.81
CA VAL A 199 -1.71 1.81 16.80
C VAL A 199 -0.95 0.52 17.16
N PRO A 200 -1.62 -0.55 17.65
CA PRO A 200 -0.93 -1.69 18.24
C PRO A 200 -0.24 -2.59 17.20
N GLU A 201 -0.69 -2.62 15.95
CA GLU A 201 -0.01 -3.33 14.85
C GLU A 201 1.15 -2.47 14.31
N PRO A 202 2.42 -2.83 14.54
CA PRO A 202 3.56 -1.99 14.17
C PRO A 202 3.65 -1.69 12.68
N ARG A 203 3.20 -2.62 11.82
CA ARG A 203 3.20 -2.40 10.37
C ARG A 203 2.25 -1.29 9.93
N CYS A 204 1.22 -1.00 10.72
CA CYS A 204 0.26 0.07 10.48
C CYS A 204 0.75 1.44 10.98
N ALA A 205 1.93 1.54 11.60
CA ALA A 205 2.40 2.78 12.23
C ALA A 205 3.22 3.70 11.28
N GLN A 206 3.41 3.30 10.03
CA GLN A 206 4.29 3.99 9.07
C GLN A 206 3.55 4.66 7.90
N ALA A 207 2.24 4.45 7.79
CA ALA A 207 1.39 5.10 6.80
C ALA A 207 -0.07 5.13 7.26
N HIS A 208 -0.88 5.99 6.63
CA HIS A 208 -2.31 6.07 6.88
C HIS A 208 -3.08 6.62 5.67
N GLY A 209 -4.30 6.15 5.47
CA GLY A 209 -5.25 6.62 4.48
C GLY A 209 -6.37 7.46 5.09
N LEU A 210 -6.68 8.60 4.50
CA LEU A 210 -7.80 9.49 4.85
C LEU A 210 -8.61 9.82 3.60
N ALA A 211 -9.90 10.11 3.73
CA ALA A 211 -10.73 10.60 2.63
C ALA A 211 -10.80 12.14 2.64
N ASP A 212 -10.81 12.75 1.45
CA ASP A 212 -10.91 14.21 1.28
C ASP A 212 -12.31 14.78 1.56
N ASP A 213 -13.31 13.92 1.68
CA ASP A 213 -14.72 14.26 1.86
C ASP A 213 -15.27 13.91 3.26
N GLU A 214 -14.39 13.60 4.21
CA GLU A 214 -14.74 13.41 5.62
C GLU A 214 -14.14 14.50 6.51
N PRO A 215 -14.70 14.72 7.72
CA PRO A 215 -14.06 15.58 8.71
C PRO A 215 -12.60 15.17 8.93
N PRO A 216 -11.69 16.15 9.12
CA PRO A 216 -10.30 15.87 9.45
C PRO A 216 -10.18 14.91 10.62
N TRP A 217 -9.16 14.06 10.59
CA TRP A 217 -8.83 13.22 11.73
C TRP A 217 -8.37 14.13 12.89
N PRO A 218 -8.89 13.97 14.13
CA PRO A 218 -8.68 14.97 15.19
C PRO A 218 -7.22 15.03 15.68
N GLN A 219 -6.44 13.97 15.46
CA GLN A 219 -5.01 13.91 15.72
C GLN A 219 -4.20 13.65 14.45
N ALA A 220 -2.94 14.08 14.45
CA ALA A 220 -1.99 13.67 13.43
C ALA A 220 -1.73 12.15 13.53
N LEU A 221 -1.94 11.44 12.43
CA LEU A 221 -1.56 10.04 12.30
C LEU A 221 -0.11 9.95 11.82
N PRO A 222 0.65 8.93 12.25
CA PRO A 222 2.07 8.82 11.93
C PRO A 222 2.30 8.42 10.46
N GLY A 223 3.51 8.72 9.98
CA GLY A 223 4.01 8.20 8.71
C GLY A 223 3.42 8.84 7.46
N ARG A 224 3.51 8.12 6.34
CA ARG A 224 3.10 8.61 5.03
C ARG A 224 1.59 8.75 4.92
N ARG A 225 1.12 9.89 4.42
CA ARG A 225 -0.31 10.18 4.23
C ARG A 225 -0.78 9.81 2.84
N TYR A 226 -1.89 9.09 2.75
CA TYR A 226 -2.61 8.83 1.52
C TYR A 226 -3.99 9.51 1.58
N LEU A 227 -4.23 10.49 0.72
CA LEU A 227 -5.51 11.20 0.63
C LEU A 227 -6.36 10.66 -0.51
N PHE A 228 -7.43 9.95 -0.18
CA PHE A 228 -8.34 9.32 -1.13
C PHE A 228 -9.34 10.34 -1.68
N LEU A 229 -9.22 10.66 -2.98
CA LEU A 229 -9.99 11.73 -3.60
C LEU A 229 -11.38 11.30 -4.06
N GLY A 230 -12.41 11.92 -3.50
CA GLY A 230 -13.78 11.89 -3.98
C GLY A 230 -14.38 10.49 -4.10
N HIS A 231 -14.12 9.61 -3.12
CA HIS A 231 -14.75 8.28 -3.04
C HIS A 231 -16.26 8.41 -2.71
N ARG A 232 -17.05 9.03 -3.60
CA ARG A 232 -18.50 9.14 -3.45
C ARG A 232 -19.13 7.77 -3.60
N THR A 233 -19.44 7.07 -2.50
CA THR A 233 -20.50 6.06 -2.51
C THR A 233 -21.84 6.79 -2.52
N ARG A 234 -22.35 7.17 -3.69
CA ARG A 234 -23.78 7.43 -3.87
C ARG A 234 -24.41 6.22 -4.55
N ARG A 235 -24.96 5.30 -3.75
CA ARG A 235 -26.22 4.66 -4.13
C ARG A 235 -27.32 5.66 -3.76
N PRO A 236 -28.17 6.14 -4.68
CA PRO A 236 -29.31 6.95 -4.31
C PRO A 236 -30.18 6.15 -3.35
N LEU A 237 -30.58 6.76 -2.24
CA LEU A 237 -31.71 6.26 -1.47
C LEU A 237 -32.92 6.32 -2.41
N HIS A 238 -33.49 5.16 -2.74
CA HIS A 238 -34.82 5.13 -3.34
C HIS A 238 -35.77 5.79 -2.36
N THR A 239 -36.36 6.91 -2.75
CA THR A 239 -37.55 7.45 -2.07
C THR A 239 -38.70 6.49 -2.35
N PRO A 240 -39.45 6.02 -1.33
CA PRO A 240 -40.69 5.29 -1.58
C PRO A 240 -41.69 6.28 -2.19
N THR A 241 -42.21 5.95 -3.37
CA THR A 241 -43.45 6.54 -3.85
C THR A 241 -44.58 6.12 -2.92
N HIS A 242 -45.24 7.10 -2.31
CA HIS A 242 -46.55 6.94 -1.67
C HIS A 242 -47.62 6.70 -2.72
#